data_AF-A0A967WGK9-F1
#
_entry.id   AF-A0A967WGK9-F1
#
_cell.length_a   1.000
_cell.length_b   1.000
_cell.length_c   1.000
_cell.angle_alpha   90.00
_cell.angle_beta   90.00
_cell.angle_gamma   90.00
#
_symmetry.space_group_name_H-M   'P 1'
#
loop_
_entity.id
_entity.type
_entity.pdbx_description
1 polymer ?
#
loop_
_entity_poly.entity_id
_entity_poly.type
_entity_poly.pdbx_seq_one_letter_code
_entity_poly.pdbx_strand_id
1 'polypeptide(L)' 'MAQLRQGLAAWETSGAWYRRSLFSAWMVEALGQAGQVDEGLSVLDEALALVEETNGRCFEAELHRLRGELLL' A
#
# COMPACT_ATOMS: atom_id res chain seq x y z
N MET A 1 20.29 23.60 3.77
CA MET A 1 19.85 23.43 2.37
C MET A 1 20.05 22.02 1.83
N ALA A 2 21.22 21.39 2.04
CA ALA A 2 21.47 20.02 1.59
C ALA A 2 20.50 18.98 2.19
N GLN A 3 20.23 19.03 3.50
CA GLN A 3 19.29 18.09 4.14
C GLN A 3 17.85 18.24 3.64
N LEU A 4 17.41 19.45 3.32
CA LEU A 4 16.07 19.69 2.77
C LEU A 4 15.93 19.14 1.34
N ARG A 5 16.96 19.29 0.51
CA ARG A 5 16.99 18.68 -0.84
C ARG A 5 17.08 17.17 -0.79
N GLN A 6 17.80 16.61 0.18
CA GLN A 6 17.89 15.17 0.39
C GLN A 6 16.57 14.60 0.90
N GLY A 7 15.90 15.29 1.82
CA GLY A 7 14.55 14.96 2.27
C GLY A 7 13.52 15.08 1.15
N LEU A 8 13.62 16.08 0.28
CA LEU A 8 12.74 16.23 -0.89
C LEU A 8 12.99 15.16 -1.95
N ALA A 9 14.25 14.84 -2.26
CA ALA A 9 14.58 13.75 -3.19
C ALA A 9 14.11 12.40 -2.66
N ALA A 10 14.31 12.14 -1.36
CA ALA A 10 13.75 10.98 -0.69
C ALA A 10 12.22 11.00 -0.79
N TRP A 11 11.55 12.12 -0.52
CA TRP A 11 10.09 12.29 -0.63
C TRP A 11 9.58 12.19 -2.08
N GLU A 12 10.34 12.55 -3.09
CA GLU A 12 9.95 12.34 -4.48
C GLU A 12 10.03 10.86 -4.87
N THR A 13 11.06 10.14 -4.39
CA THR A 13 11.17 8.68 -4.55
C THR A 13 10.20 7.90 -3.66
N SER A 14 9.79 8.47 -2.51
CA SER A 14 9.00 7.77 -1.47
C SER A 14 7.53 8.22 -1.38
N GLY A 15 7.21 9.45 -1.74
CA GLY A 15 5.83 9.97 -1.70
C GLY A 15 4.91 9.28 -2.71
N ALA A 16 5.48 8.67 -3.76
CA ALA A 16 4.74 7.84 -4.69
C ALA A 16 4.25 6.53 -4.05
N TRP A 17 5.04 5.90 -3.16
CA TRP A 17 4.60 4.69 -2.48
C TRP A 17 3.48 4.96 -1.49
N TYR A 18 3.52 6.10 -0.77
CA TYR A 18 2.45 6.48 0.16
C TYR A 18 1.09 6.55 -0.54
N ARG A 19 1.04 7.23 -1.71
CA ARG A 19 -0.18 7.29 -2.52
C ARG A 19 -0.56 5.92 -3.06
N ARG A 20 0.41 5.13 -3.53
CA ARG A 20 0.16 3.80 -4.09
C ARG A 20 -0.42 2.84 -3.05
N SER A 21 0.13 2.80 -1.83
CA SER A 21 -0.39 2.00 -0.73
C SER A 21 -1.80 2.42 -0.31
N LEU A 22 -2.09 3.73 -0.28
CA LEU A 22 -3.45 4.24 -0.01
C LEU A 22 -4.46 3.81 -1.08
N PHE A 23 -4.10 3.97 -2.36
CA PHE A 23 -4.97 3.53 -3.47
C PHE A 23 -5.17 2.01 -3.47
N SER A 24 -4.13 1.23 -3.16
CA SER A 24 -4.24 -0.23 -3.02
C SER A 24 -5.23 -0.61 -1.91
N ALA A 25 -5.18 0.03 -0.74
CA ALA A 25 -6.14 -0.25 0.34
C ALA A 25 -7.60 -0.02 -0.10
N TRP A 26 -7.88 1.10 -0.79
CA TRP A 26 -9.23 1.37 -1.33
C TRP A 26 -9.66 0.39 -2.42
N MET A 27 -8.74 -0.02 -3.30
CA MET A 27 -9.03 -1.03 -4.32
C MET A 27 -9.37 -2.38 -3.67
N VAL A 28 -8.62 -2.80 -2.66
CA VAL A 28 -8.84 -4.05 -1.95
C VAL A 28 -10.21 -4.05 -1.25
N GLU A 29 -10.57 -2.94 -0.60
CA GLU A 29 -11.89 -2.78 0.02
C GLU A 29 -13.01 -2.85 -1.02
N ALA A 30 -12.88 -2.15 -2.15
CA ALA A 30 -13.88 -2.16 -3.22
C ALA A 30 -14.01 -3.55 -3.86
N LEU A 31 -12.90 -4.25 -4.10
CA LEU A 31 -12.89 -5.60 -4.65
C LEU A 31 -13.52 -6.61 -3.69
N GLY A 32 -13.27 -6.48 -2.39
CA GLY A 32 -13.94 -7.27 -1.35
C GLY A 32 -15.45 -7.06 -1.34
N GLN A 33 -15.89 -5.80 -1.40
CA GLN A 33 -17.33 -5.47 -1.49
C GLN A 33 -17.98 -5.99 -2.78
N ALA A 34 -17.22 -6.08 -3.89
CA ALA A 34 -17.68 -6.64 -5.15
C ALA A 34 -17.63 -8.19 -5.19
N GLY A 35 -17.13 -8.85 -4.15
CA GLY A 35 -16.92 -10.30 -4.11
C GLY A 35 -15.76 -10.79 -4.99
N GLN A 36 -14.94 -9.88 -5.52
CA GLN A 36 -13.76 -10.17 -6.34
C GLN A 36 -12.54 -10.48 -5.45
N VAL A 37 -12.69 -11.50 -4.60
CA VAL A 37 -11.74 -11.80 -3.52
C VAL A 37 -10.32 -12.09 -4.05
N ASP A 38 -10.20 -12.91 -5.09
CA ASP A 38 -8.89 -13.28 -5.66
C ASP A 38 -8.13 -12.07 -6.22
N GLU A 39 -8.85 -11.14 -6.86
CA GLU A 39 -8.27 -9.90 -7.38
C GLU A 39 -7.85 -8.97 -6.24
N GLY A 40 -8.67 -8.88 -5.17
CA GLY A 40 -8.32 -8.15 -3.95
C GLY A 40 -7.06 -8.69 -3.28
N LEU A 41 -6.91 -10.01 -3.22
CA LEU A 41 -5.70 -10.66 -2.68
C LEU A 41 -4.46 -10.38 -3.55
N SER A 42 -4.59 -10.38 -4.87
CA SER A 42 -3.48 -10.02 -5.77
C SER A 42 -3.01 -8.57 -5.55
N VAL A 43 -3.95 -7.63 -5.40
CA VAL A 43 -3.62 -6.22 -5.13
C VAL A 43 -2.96 -6.06 -3.75
N LEU A 44 -3.39 -6.84 -2.75
CA LEU A 44 -2.74 -6.87 -1.43
C LEU A 44 -1.30 -7.34 -1.50
N ASP A 45 -1.03 -8.42 -2.22
CA ASP A 45 0.32 -8.97 -2.35
C ASP A 45 1.28 -7.97 -3.02
N GLU A 46 0.81 -7.26 -4.06
CA GLU A 46 1.58 -6.18 -4.69
C GLU A 46 1.84 -5.00 -3.74
N ALA A 47 0.83 -4.62 -2.94
CA ALA A 47 0.96 -3.53 -1.99
C ALA A 47 1.94 -3.85 -0.86
N LEU A 48 1.90 -5.09 -0.33
CA LEU A 48 2.83 -5.56 0.70
C LEU A 48 4.26 -5.68 0.16
N ALA A 49 4.45 -6.14 -1.08
CA ALA A 49 5.76 -6.15 -1.73
C ALA A 49 6.36 -4.74 -1.85
N LEU A 50 5.53 -3.75 -2.17
CA LEU A 50 5.96 -2.35 -2.23
C LEU A 50 6.33 -1.78 -0.85
N VAL A 51 5.60 -2.16 0.20
CA VAL A 51 5.93 -1.77 1.59
C VAL A 51 7.31 -2.30 1.97
N GLU A 52 7.61 -3.55 1.66
CA GLU A 52 8.92 -4.17 1.91
C GLU A 52 10.05 -3.49 1.10
N GLU A 53 9.82 -3.22 -0.19
CA GLU A 53 10.81 -2.56 -1.05
C GLU A 53 11.16 -1.14 -0.56
N THR A 54 10.15 -0.40 -0.11
CA THR A 54 10.28 1.02 0.22
C THR A 54 10.51 1.30 1.70
N ASN A 55 10.43 0.25 2.53
CA ASN A 55 10.34 0.33 3.99
C ASN A 55 9.18 1.26 4.44
N GLY A 56 8.15 1.37 3.59
CA GLY A 56 7.04 2.32 3.67
C GLY A 56 5.89 1.80 4.53
N ARG A 57 6.15 1.61 5.83
CA ARG A 57 5.27 0.84 6.73
C ARG A 57 4.00 1.53 7.19
N CYS A 58 3.70 2.74 6.73
CA CYS A 58 2.59 3.54 7.28
C CYS A 58 1.19 2.96 7.00
N PHE A 59 1.05 2.06 6.01
CA PHE A 59 -0.21 1.37 5.69
C PHE A 59 -0.13 -0.16 5.86
N GLU A 60 0.99 -0.71 6.30
CA GLU A 60 1.21 -2.17 6.41
C GLU A 60 0.15 -2.83 7.30
N ALA A 61 -0.16 -2.22 8.45
CA ALA A 61 -1.18 -2.71 9.37
C ALA A 61 -2.58 -2.77 8.73
N GLU A 62 -2.92 -1.77 7.91
CA GLU A 62 -4.22 -1.70 7.24
C GLU A 62 -4.35 -2.74 6.12
N LEU A 63 -3.28 -2.96 5.35
CA LEU A 63 -3.24 -4.03 4.35
C LEU A 63 -3.43 -5.41 5.01
N HIS A 64 -2.84 -5.64 6.17
CA HIS A 64 -3.06 -6.89 6.93
C HIS A 64 -4.49 -7.03 7.45
N ARG A 65 -5.13 -5.94 7.91
CA ARG A 65 -6.55 -5.94 8.31
C ARG A 65 -7.45 -6.35 7.13
N LEU A 66 -7.28 -5.69 5.99
CA LEU A 66 -8.06 -5.98 4.77
C LEU A 66 -7.84 -7.40 4.25
N ARG A 67 -6.62 -7.93 4.38
CA ARG A 67 -6.35 -9.34 4.07
C ARG A 67 -7.17 -10.29 4.93
N GLY A 68 -7.31 -9.99 6.22
CA GLY A 68 -8.17 -10.74 7.12
C GLY A 68 -9.64 -10.70 6.67
N GLU A 69 -10.13 -9.53 6.27
CA GLU A 69 -11.52 -9.36 5.83
C GLU A 69 -11.84 -10.10 4.54
N LEU A 70 -10.90 -10.18 3.61
CA LEU A 70 -11.07 -10.96 2.37
C LEU A 70 -11.04 -12.48 2.59
N LEU A 71 -10.50 -12.96 3.71
CA LEU A 71 -10.35 -14.38 4.02
C LEU A 71 -11.44 -14.94 4.95
N LEU A 72 -12.35 -14.09 5.44
CA LEU A 72 -13.47 -14.45 6.32
C LEU A 72 -14.78 -14.61 5.54
#